data_AF-A0A552V935-F1
#
_entry.id   AF-A0A552V935-F1
#
_cell.length_a   1.000
_cell.length_b   1.000
_cell.length_c   1.000
_cell.angle_alpha   90.00
_cell.angle_beta   90.00
_cell.angle_gamma   90.00
#
_symmetry.space_group_name_H-M   'P 1'
#
loop_
_entity.id
_entity.type
_entity.pdbx_description
1 polymer ?
#
loop_
_entity_poly.entity_id
_entity_poly.type
_entity_poly.pdbx_seq_one_letter_code
_entity_poly.pdbx_strand_id
1 'polypeptide(L)'
;MIKMKIIDTNKLLDDCKLSKDIIFLDIETTGFSPKKDSIVGFSCASHFSQNKARFTQYFSFEEKAVIEKLLEALIGKNEIVTFGGDKFEFKFIESKLEKYDINFSFKDFILTDIQNSFKVFSKYFDLKENNRAYIENKFNLNKKNSYDMNSIARVLKFKSKNKKTKDKNQADEILFEKQSIDVDDIRGQALLELSKHSEEEIITLIALYDVLDNFKCSHSLEIKKNTHLILDEYDLIGDRLQLVFRADSYHKKAVYYNADFSEISIYKNRIIFTLYIKKISAYDCLSIAYETDCGYIPLIIDNEIIFENINYLISKYKDYLV
;
A
#
# COMPACT_ATOMS: atom_id res chain seq x y z
N MET A 1 21.97 -6.69 -29.12
CA MET A 1 20.89 -7.28 -28.31
C MET A 1 21.19 -6.96 -26.86
N ILE A 2 20.85 -5.74 -26.40
CA ILE A 2 20.94 -5.43 -24.98
C ILE A 2 19.86 -6.28 -24.31
N LYS A 3 20.29 -7.39 -23.69
CA LYS A 3 19.48 -8.07 -22.68
C LYS A 3 19.25 -7.03 -21.60
N MET A 4 18.00 -6.72 -21.31
CA MET A 4 17.64 -5.83 -20.21
C MET A 4 18.33 -6.35 -18.95
N LYS A 5 19.36 -5.62 -18.54
CA LYS A 5 20.25 -6.05 -17.47
C LYS A 5 19.73 -5.36 -16.22
N ILE A 6 19.07 -6.16 -15.40
CA ILE A 6 18.90 -6.03 -13.95
C ILE A 6 19.61 -4.78 -13.41
N ILE A 7 18.87 -3.70 -13.16
CA ILE A 7 19.33 -2.64 -12.27
C ILE A 7 18.95 -3.11 -10.86
N ASP A 8 19.64 -4.13 -10.35
CA ASP A 8 19.57 -4.47 -8.93
C ASP A 8 20.47 -3.48 -8.20
N THR A 9 19.89 -2.33 -7.90
CA THR A 9 20.47 -1.34 -7.02
C THR A 9 20.15 -1.75 -5.59
N ASN A 10 20.98 -2.61 -5.01
CA ASN A 10 20.99 -2.84 -3.57
C ASN A 10 21.57 -1.61 -2.86
N LYS A 11 20.75 -0.56 -2.78
CA LYS A 11 21.08 0.70 -2.10
C LYS A 11 20.60 0.60 -0.66
N LEU A 12 21.34 1.24 0.25
CA LEU A 12 20.86 1.45 1.62
C LEU A 12 20.23 2.84 1.71
N LEU A 13 19.01 2.89 2.22
CA LEU A 13 18.35 4.12 2.66
C LEU A 13 18.68 4.29 4.14
N ASP A 14 19.33 5.40 4.47
CA ASP A 14 19.66 5.77 5.85
C ASP A 14 18.45 6.42 6.55
N ASP A 15 18.48 6.45 7.88
CA ASP A 15 17.44 7.03 8.75
C ASP A 15 16.05 6.39 8.59
N CYS A 16 15.96 5.20 7.98
CA CYS A 16 14.73 4.41 7.88
C CYS A 16 14.68 3.35 8.97
N LYS A 17 13.74 3.49 9.92
CA LYS A 17 13.47 2.51 10.99
C LYS A 17 12.27 1.65 10.65
N LEU A 18 12.48 0.61 9.85
CA LEU A 18 11.41 -0.29 9.43
C LEU A 18 11.36 -1.54 10.30
N SER A 19 10.15 -2.07 10.55
CA SER A 19 10.03 -3.41 11.12
C SER A 19 10.58 -4.47 10.14
N LYS A 20 11.09 -5.59 10.68
CA LYS A 20 11.75 -6.65 9.90
C LYS A 20 10.83 -7.30 8.87
N ASP A 21 9.53 -7.31 9.15
CA ASP A 21 8.50 -8.02 8.41
C ASP A 21 7.69 -7.13 7.46
N ILE A 22 7.98 -5.82 7.40
CA ILE A 22 7.36 -4.87 6.47
C ILE A 22 8.18 -4.80 5.18
N ILE A 23 7.48 -4.67 4.05
CA ILE A 23 8.03 -4.29 2.75
C ILE A 23 7.17 -3.20 2.10
N PHE A 24 7.82 -2.16 1.60
CA PHE A 24 7.22 -1.11 0.78
C PHE A 24 7.35 -1.51 -0.67
N LEU A 25 6.28 -1.37 -1.46
CA LEU A 25 6.23 -1.86 -2.83
C LEU A 25 5.59 -0.83 -3.76
N ASP A 26 6.19 -0.69 -4.94
CA ASP A 26 5.67 0.06 -6.07
C ASP A 26 5.98 -0.74 -7.36
N ILE A 27 5.05 -0.77 -8.32
CA ILE A 27 5.24 -1.48 -9.60
C ILE A 27 5.23 -0.51 -10.77
N GLU A 28 6.04 -0.83 -11.76
CA GLU A 28 6.12 -0.05 -13.00
C GLU A 28 5.49 -0.81 -14.15
N THR A 29 4.59 -0.15 -14.87
CA THR A 29 3.77 -0.79 -15.90
C THR A 29 3.83 -0.02 -17.22
N THR A 30 3.55 -0.69 -18.33
CA THR A 30 3.47 -0.04 -19.65
C THR A 30 2.14 0.69 -19.89
N GLY A 31 1.25 0.76 -18.90
CA GLY A 31 -0.09 1.30 -19.00
C GLY A 31 -1.02 0.76 -17.91
N PHE A 32 -2.27 1.24 -17.87
CA PHE A 32 -3.18 1.05 -16.73
C PHE A 32 -4.07 -0.21 -16.77
N SER A 33 -3.95 -1.08 -17.79
CA SER A 33 -4.80 -2.28 -17.88
C SER A 33 -4.07 -3.56 -17.42
N PRO A 34 -4.47 -4.19 -16.30
CA PRO A 34 -3.88 -5.46 -15.84
C PRO A 34 -3.85 -6.56 -16.89
N LYS A 35 -4.88 -6.61 -17.75
CA LYS A 35 -5.00 -7.62 -18.81
C LYS A 35 -4.14 -7.31 -20.04
N LYS A 36 -3.96 -6.03 -20.40
CA LYS A 36 -3.34 -5.64 -21.69
C LYS A 36 -1.90 -5.15 -21.56
N ASP A 37 -1.58 -4.44 -20.48
CA ASP A 37 -0.29 -3.82 -20.26
C ASP A 37 0.61 -4.73 -19.42
N SER A 38 1.93 -4.54 -19.48
CA SER A 38 2.89 -5.41 -18.78
C SER A 38 3.50 -4.75 -17.56
N ILE A 39 3.85 -5.54 -16.54
CA ILE A 39 4.74 -5.11 -15.46
C ILE A 39 6.18 -5.17 -15.99
N VAL A 40 6.85 -4.03 -16.02
CA VAL A 40 8.24 -3.86 -16.52
C VAL A 40 9.25 -3.71 -15.40
N GLY A 41 8.80 -3.49 -14.18
CA GLY A 41 9.65 -3.57 -13.01
C GLY A 41 8.90 -3.40 -11.71
N PHE A 42 9.64 -3.50 -10.62
CA PHE A 42 9.18 -3.10 -9.30
C PHE A 42 10.32 -2.44 -8.55
N SER A 43 9.97 -1.61 -7.57
CA SER A 43 10.87 -1.10 -6.56
C SER A 43 10.33 -1.47 -5.19
N CYS A 44 11.22 -1.81 -4.27
CA CYS A 44 10.82 -2.08 -2.90
C CYS A 44 11.86 -1.63 -1.89
N ALA A 45 11.40 -1.41 -0.66
CA ALA A 45 12.29 -1.19 0.48
C ALA A 45 11.86 -2.07 1.65
N SER A 46 12.85 -2.64 2.34
CA SER A 46 12.59 -3.42 3.55
C SER A 46 13.74 -3.30 4.55
N HIS A 47 13.48 -3.62 5.82
CA HIS A 47 14.49 -3.53 6.87
C HIS A 47 15.80 -4.25 6.51
N PHE A 48 16.92 -3.57 6.69
CA PHE A 48 18.27 -4.15 6.62
C PHE A 48 18.96 -4.16 7.98
N SER A 49 18.94 -3.03 8.70
CA SER A 49 19.50 -2.88 10.04
C SER A 49 18.75 -1.80 10.82
N GLN A 50 19.14 -1.56 12.09
CA GLN A 50 18.40 -0.72 13.04
C GLN A 50 17.91 0.63 12.49
N ASN A 51 18.69 1.31 11.65
CA ASN A 51 18.33 2.57 11.00
C ASN A 51 18.57 2.54 9.49
N LYS A 52 18.51 1.37 8.85
CA LYS A 52 18.68 1.26 7.40
C LYS A 52 17.66 0.35 6.78
N ALA A 53 17.08 0.80 5.68
CA ALA A 53 16.33 -0.04 4.76
C ALA A 53 17.22 -0.42 3.58
N ARG A 54 17.06 -1.65 3.08
CA ARG A 54 17.55 -2.05 1.78
C ARG A 54 16.49 -1.67 0.76
N PHE A 55 16.87 -0.80 -0.16
CA PHE A 55 16.14 -0.52 -1.39
C PHE A 55 16.62 -1.49 -2.48
N THR A 56 15.67 -2.03 -3.23
CA THR A 56 15.92 -2.95 -4.34
C THR A 56 15.01 -2.56 -5.48
N GLN A 57 15.54 -2.55 -6.71
CA GLN A 57 14.76 -2.38 -7.93
C GLN A 57 15.02 -3.56 -8.85
N TYR A 58 14.05 -3.87 -9.68
CA TYR A 58 14.23 -4.87 -10.72
C TYR A 58 13.42 -4.49 -11.94
N PHE A 59 14.09 -4.25 -13.06
CA PHE A 59 13.47 -3.96 -14.35
C PHE A 59 13.73 -5.11 -15.34
N SER A 60 12.65 -5.64 -15.92
CA SER A 60 12.50 -6.75 -16.89
C SER A 60 11.68 -6.42 -18.15
N PHE A 61 12.10 -6.76 -19.38
CA PHE A 61 11.18 -6.88 -20.52
C PHE A 61 10.50 -8.26 -20.50
N GLU A 62 11.11 -9.21 -19.80
CA GLU A 62 10.53 -10.49 -19.46
C GLU A 62 9.66 -10.32 -18.21
N GLU A 63 8.38 -9.99 -18.40
CA GLU A 63 7.40 -9.73 -17.33
C GLU A 63 7.37 -10.87 -16.29
N LYS A 64 7.42 -12.14 -16.74
CA LYS A 64 7.44 -13.29 -15.82
C LYS A 64 8.63 -13.24 -14.84
N ALA A 65 9.81 -12.85 -15.31
CA ALA A 65 10.99 -12.72 -14.45
C ALA A 65 10.84 -11.58 -13.42
N VAL A 66 10.13 -10.50 -13.79
CA VAL A 66 9.80 -9.41 -12.84
C VAL A 66 8.88 -9.94 -11.73
N ILE A 67 7.84 -10.69 -12.10
CA ILE A 67 6.92 -11.29 -11.13
C ILE A 67 7.65 -12.26 -10.20
N GLU A 68 8.47 -13.16 -10.73
CA GLU A 68 9.24 -14.12 -9.91
C GLU A 68 10.16 -13.39 -8.92
N LYS A 69 10.86 -12.34 -9.36
CA LYS A 69 11.73 -11.53 -8.49
C LYS A 69 10.97 -10.72 -7.46
N LEU A 70 9.77 -10.24 -7.81
CA LEU A 70 8.88 -9.57 -6.86
C LEU A 70 8.48 -10.56 -5.76
N LEU A 71 8.04 -11.77 -6.12
CA LEU A 71 7.66 -12.79 -5.15
C LEU A 71 8.83 -13.20 -4.25
N GLU A 72 10.05 -13.30 -4.79
CA GLU A 72 11.27 -13.52 -4.00
C GLU A 72 11.47 -12.42 -2.94
N ALA A 73 11.23 -11.16 -3.29
CA ALA A 73 11.37 -10.03 -2.37
C ALA A 73 10.33 -10.05 -1.21
N LEU A 74 9.19 -10.71 -1.41
CA LEU A 74 8.15 -10.87 -0.39
C LEU A 74 8.46 -11.97 0.64
N ILE A 75 9.47 -12.83 0.41
CA ILE A 75 9.78 -13.94 1.30
C ILE A 75 10.15 -13.43 2.70
N GLY A 76 9.48 -13.98 3.72
CA GLY A 76 9.70 -13.62 5.12
C GLY A 76 9.06 -12.28 5.53
N LYS A 77 8.25 -11.67 4.66
CA LYS A 77 7.46 -10.48 4.97
C LYS A 77 6.05 -10.87 5.41
N ASN A 78 5.50 -10.11 6.34
CA ASN A 78 4.12 -10.23 6.80
C ASN A 78 3.25 -9.10 6.26
N GLU A 79 3.83 -7.93 5.96
CA GLU A 79 3.09 -6.74 5.60
C GLU A 79 3.64 -6.10 4.33
N ILE A 80 2.75 -5.77 3.40
CA ILE A 80 3.04 -5.08 2.15
C ILE A 80 2.37 -3.71 2.20
N VAL A 81 3.19 -2.66 2.12
CA VAL A 81 2.74 -1.26 2.12
C VAL A 81 2.82 -0.71 0.71
N THR A 82 1.72 -0.11 0.24
CA THR A 82 1.58 0.48 -1.11
C THR A 82 0.83 1.82 -1.05
N PHE A 83 0.78 2.57 -2.15
CA PHE A 83 -0.10 3.74 -2.30
C PHE A 83 -1.18 3.46 -3.35
N GLY A 84 -2.41 3.13 -2.93
CA GLY A 84 -3.48 2.77 -3.86
C GLY A 84 -3.46 1.32 -4.35
N GLY A 85 -2.69 0.44 -3.68
CA GLY A 85 -2.45 -0.94 -4.10
C GLY A 85 -3.68 -1.80 -4.29
N ASP A 86 -4.72 -1.56 -3.49
CA ASP A 86 -6.00 -2.28 -3.56
C ASP A 86 -6.66 -2.15 -4.94
N LYS A 87 -6.42 -1.03 -5.62
CA LYS A 87 -7.01 -0.72 -6.92
C LYS A 87 -6.04 -0.91 -8.08
N PHE A 88 -4.73 -0.99 -7.81
CA PHE A 88 -3.70 -1.00 -8.83
C PHE A 88 -2.73 -2.17 -8.68
N GLU A 89 -1.72 -2.09 -7.80
CA GLU A 89 -0.63 -3.06 -7.62
C GLU A 89 -1.15 -4.50 -7.55
N PHE A 90 -2.05 -4.78 -6.61
CA PHE A 90 -2.51 -6.14 -6.35
C PHE A 90 -3.32 -6.70 -7.52
N LYS A 91 -4.19 -5.87 -8.14
CA LYS A 91 -4.94 -6.28 -9.34
C LYS A 91 -4.04 -6.58 -10.52
N PHE A 92 -2.96 -5.82 -10.69
CA PHE A 92 -1.95 -6.08 -11.71
C PHE A 92 -1.25 -7.41 -11.44
N ILE A 93 -0.70 -7.58 -10.23
CA ILE A 93 0.06 -8.77 -9.86
C ILE A 93 -0.82 -10.02 -9.97
N GLU A 94 -2.03 -10.03 -9.42
CA GLU A 94 -2.98 -11.14 -9.51
C GLU A 94 -3.30 -11.52 -10.96
N SER A 95 -3.54 -10.52 -11.82
CA SER A 95 -3.75 -10.78 -13.25
C SER A 95 -2.53 -11.41 -13.92
N LYS A 96 -1.31 -11.14 -13.45
CA LYS A 96 -0.08 -11.75 -13.99
C LYS A 96 0.17 -13.13 -13.43
N LEU A 97 -0.13 -13.35 -12.15
CA LEU A 97 -0.09 -14.66 -11.53
C LEU A 97 -1.00 -15.64 -12.29
N GLU A 98 -2.24 -15.22 -12.60
CA GLU A 98 -3.17 -16.01 -13.42
C GLU A 98 -2.61 -16.26 -14.83
N LYS A 99 -2.13 -15.20 -15.52
CA LYS A 99 -1.55 -15.30 -16.87
C LYS A 99 -0.39 -16.30 -16.96
N TYR A 100 0.44 -16.38 -15.92
CA TYR A 100 1.64 -17.21 -15.88
C TYR A 100 1.50 -18.51 -15.11
N ASP A 101 0.29 -18.84 -14.65
CA ASP A 101 -0.01 -20.04 -13.85
C ASP A 101 0.88 -20.17 -12.59
N ILE A 102 1.06 -19.04 -11.88
CA ILE A 102 1.87 -18.98 -10.66
C ILE A 102 0.92 -19.05 -9.45
N ASN A 103 1.02 -20.14 -8.68
CA ASN A 103 0.24 -20.32 -7.46
C ASN A 103 0.79 -19.48 -6.30
N PHE A 104 0.20 -18.31 -6.08
CA PHE A 104 0.51 -17.41 -4.97
C PHE A 104 -0.76 -16.69 -4.51
N SER A 105 -0.85 -16.35 -3.22
CA SER A 105 -1.98 -15.61 -2.66
C SER A 105 -1.51 -14.60 -1.63
N PHE A 106 -2.11 -13.40 -1.68
CA PHE A 106 -1.86 -12.34 -0.70
C PHE A 106 -2.59 -12.53 0.63
N LYS A 107 -3.42 -13.58 0.78
CA LYS A 107 -4.30 -13.80 1.95
C LYS A 107 -3.57 -13.82 3.30
N ASP A 108 -2.31 -14.21 3.31
CA ASP A 108 -1.51 -14.36 4.53
C ASP A 108 -0.67 -13.10 4.85
N PHE A 109 -0.73 -12.10 3.97
CA PHE A 109 -0.13 -10.79 4.15
C PHE A 109 -1.14 -9.81 4.74
N ILE A 110 -0.61 -8.90 5.55
CA ILE A 110 -1.24 -7.64 5.85
C ILE A 110 -1.01 -6.72 4.64
N LEU A 111 -2.09 -6.24 4.03
CA LEU A 111 -2.01 -5.28 2.93
C LEU A 111 -2.37 -3.91 3.49
N THR A 112 -1.43 -2.99 3.44
CA THR A 112 -1.59 -1.63 3.97
C THR A 112 -1.58 -0.65 2.79
N ASP A 113 -2.75 -0.07 2.51
CA ASP A 113 -2.92 0.98 1.51
C ASP A 113 -2.85 2.37 2.18
N ILE A 114 -1.77 3.08 1.93
CA ILE A 114 -1.51 4.42 2.47
C ILE A 114 -2.54 5.43 1.99
N GLN A 115 -3.00 5.34 0.74
CA GLN A 115 -4.03 6.23 0.21
C GLN A 115 -5.34 6.07 0.99
N ASN A 116 -5.72 4.83 1.26
CA ASN A 116 -6.94 4.55 2.03
C ASN A 116 -6.78 5.00 3.50
N SER A 117 -5.64 4.75 4.13
CA SER A 117 -5.34 5.23 5.48
C SER A 117 -5.50 6.76 5.59
N PHE A 118 -4.89 7.54 4.69
CA PHE A 118 -5.07 9.01 4.69
C PHE A 118 -6.51 9.44 4.43
N LYS A 119 -7.25 8.71 3.59
CA LYS A 119 -8.66 9.00 3.34
C LYS A 119 -9.48 8.82 4.62
N VAL A 120 -9.26 7.73 5.35
CA VAL A 120 -9.93 7.41 6.62
C VAL A 120 -9.68 8.51 7.64
N PHE A 121 -8.43 8.98 7.77
CA PHE A 121 -8.05 10.05 8.70
C PHE A 121 -8.03 11.45 8.08
N SER A 122 -8.70 11.68 6.95
CA SER A 122 -8.56 12.90 6.14
C SER A 122 -8.86 14.20 6.90
N LYS A 123 -9.85 14.22 7.80
CA LYS A 123 -10.17 15.40 8.61
C LYS A 123 -9.06 15.73 9.62
N TYR A 124 -8.45 14.74 10.26
CA TYR A 124 -7.31 14.95 11.18
C TYR A 124 -6.09 15.57 10.49
N PHE A 125 -5.94 15.29 9.20
CA PHE A 125 -4.86 15.83 8.39
C PHE A 125 -5.28 17.06 7.55
N ASP A 126 -6.51 17.56 7.69
CA ASP A 126 -7.06 18.64 6.88
C ASP A 126 -6.86 18.40 5.37
N LEU A 127 -7.15 17.19 4.91
CA LEU A 127 -7.00 16.76 3.51
C LEU A 127 -8.31 16.97 2.74
N LYS A 128 -8.23 17.72 1.64
CA LYS A 128 -9.35 17.91 0.70
C LYS A 128 -9.37 16.89 -0.44
N GLU A 129 -8.22 16.30 -0.72
CA GLU A 129 -8.01 15.31 -1.76
C GLU A 129 -7.13 14.18 -1.22
N ASN A 130 -7.18 13.03 -1.87
CA ASN A 130 -6.42 11.84 -1.48
C ASN A 130 -5.50 11.31 -2.60
N ASN A 131 -5.29 12.08 -3.68
CA ASN A 131 -4.28 11.71 -4.67
C ASN A 131 -2.87 11.91 -4.10
N ARG A 132 -1.91 11.13 -4.61
CA ARG A 132 -0.55 11.07 -4.08
C ARG A 132 0.13 12.44 -4.02
N ALA A 133 0.12 13.17 -5.14
CA ALA A 133 0.75 14.47 -5.25
C ALA A 133 0.20 15.48 -4.24
N TYR A 134 -1.12 15.51 -4.02
CA TYR A 134 -1.73 16.38 -3.02
C TYR A 134 -1.25 16.05 -1.60
N ILE A 135 -1.24 14.77 -1.22
CA ILE A 135 -0.81 14.33 0.12
C ILE A 135 0.69 14.59 0.32
N GLU A 136 1.54 14.24 -0.67
CA GLU A 136 2.98 14.52 -0.62
C GLU A 136 3.24 16.02 -0.42
N ASN A 137 2.55 16.88 -1.19
CA ASN A 137 2.66 18.33 -1.03
C ASN A 137 2.18 18.82 0.34
N LYS A 138 1.09 18.26 0.88
CA LYS A 138 0.56 18.61 2.21
C LYS A 138 1.61 18.42 3.31
N PHE A 139 2.44 17.38 3.20
CA PHE A 139 3.49 17.06 4.18
C PHE A 139 4.89 17.51 3.75
N ASN A 140 5.00 18.36 2.73
CA ASN A 140 6.28 18.85 2.18
C ASN A 140 7.23 17.74 1.72
N LEU A 141 6.69 16.61 1.25
CA LEU A 141 7.42 15.46 0.73
C LEU A 141 7.64 15.57 -0.78
N ASN A 142 7.93 16.79 -1.25
CA ASN A 142 8.01 17.09 -2.67
C ASN A 142 9.11 16.28 -3.33
N LYS A 143 8.74 15.59 -4.42
CA LYS A 143 9.68 14.91 -5.31
C LYS A 143 10.67 15.91 -5.91
N LYS A 144 11.93 15.50 -6.06
CA LYS A 144 13.00 16.40 -6.53
C LYS A 144 12.91 16.61 -8.04
N ASN A 145 12.38 15.61 -8.74
CA ASN A 145 12.36 15.57 -10.19
C ASN A 145 10.94 15.36 -10.71
N SER A 146 10.69 15.83 -11.93
CA SER A 146 9.49 15.52 -12.70
C SER A 146 9.87 14.56 -13.83
N TYR A 147 9.11 13.49 -13.99
CA TYR A 147 9.35 12.45 -15.00
C TYR A 147 8.13 12.33 -15.91
N ASP A 148 8.34 12.28 -17.23
CA ASP A 148 7.27 12.02 -18.18
C ASP A 148 7.02 10.51 -18.30
N MET A 149 6.28 9.98 -17.33
CA MET A 149 5.94 8.56 -17.25
C MET A 149 5.19 8.06 -18.48
N ASN A 150 4.43 8.91 -19.17
CA ASN A 150 3.77 8.53 -20.42
C ASN A 150 4.78 8.32 -21.55
N SER A 151 5.81 9.15 -21.63
CA SER A 151 6.89 8.99 -22.61
C SER A 151 7.77 7.78 -22.29
N ILE A 152 8.12 7.56 -21.02
CA ILE A 152 8.85 6.38 -20.56
C ILE A 152 8.07 5.10 -20.90
N ALA A 153 6.79 5.02 -20.52
CA ALA A 153 5.94 3.86 -20.80
C ALA A 153 5.82 3.58 -22.31
N ARG A 154 5.70 4.62 -23.15
CA ARG A 154 5.69 4.49 -24.62
C ARG A 154 6.98 3.87 -25.15
N VAL A 155 8.14 4.35 -24.68
CA VAL A 155 9.46 3.82 -25.06
C VAL A 155 9.63 2.35 -24.63
N LEU A 156 9.20 2.01 -23.42
CA LEU A 156 9.30 0.65 -22.88
C LEU A 156 8.34 -0.34 -23.55
N LYS A 157 7.16 0.12 -23.96
CA LYS A 157 6.17 -0.68 -24.71
C LYS A 157 6.61 -0.97 -26.14
N PHE A 158 7.51 -0.16 -26.70
CA PHE A 158 7.99 -0.32 -28.07
C PHE A 158 8.76 -1.65 -28.18
N LYS A 159 8.16 -2.66 -28.81
CA LYS A 159 8.85 -3.89 -29.19
C LYS A 159 9.52 -3.64 -30.52
N SER A 160 10.84 -3.77 -30.61
CA SER A 160 11.53 -3.81 -31.91
C SER A 160 10.90 -4.95 -32.71
N LYS A 161 10.10 -4.61 -33.73
CA LYS A 161 9.58 -5.60 -34.65
C LYS A 161 10.79 -6.15 -35.41
N ASN A 162 11.16 -7.41 -35.15
CA ASN A 162 11.88 -8.18 -36.15
C ASN A 162 11.09 -8.06 -37.45
N LYS A 163 11.73 -7.52 -38.50
CA LYS A 163 11.19 -7.35 -39.86
C LYS A 163 10.40 -8.59 -40.29
N LYS A 164 9.08 -8.59 -40.09
CA LYS A 164 8.05 -9.45 -40.70
C LYS A 164 6.73 -9.23 -39.96
N THR A 165 6.08 -8.09 -40.19
CA THR A 165 4.62 -7.96 -40.16
C THR A 165 4.28 -6.54 -40.59
N LYS A 166 3.87 -6.41 -41.85
CA LYS A 166 3.13 -5.24 -42.33
C LYS A 166 1.81 -5.21 -41.57
N ASP A 167 1.71 -4.39 -40.53
CA ASP A 167 0.43 -3.80 -40.11
C ASP A 167 0.61 -2.64 -39.10
N LYS A 168 0.11 -1.48 -39.55
CA LYS A 168 -0.66 -0.40 -38.90
C LYS A 168 -0.22 0.36 -37.65
N ASN A 169 1.05 0.34 -37.22
CA ASN A 169 1.56 1.35 -36.25
C ASN A 169 2.69 2.23 -36.83
N GLN A 170 2.49 2.81 -38.02
CA GLN A 170 3.50 3.67 -38.66
C GLN A 170 3.75 4.99 -37.93
N ALA A 171 2.80 5.50 -37.14
CA ALA A 171 2.96 6.81 -36.51
C ALA A 171 4.06 6.85 -35.44
N ASP A 172 4.23 5.76 -34.67
CA ASP A 172 5.25 5.69 -33.63
C ASP A 172 6.65 5.38 -34.20
N GLU A 173 6.74 4.54 -35.24
CA GLU A 173 8.00 4.27 -35.98
C GLU A 173 8.59 5.55 -36.61
N ILE A 174 7.74 6.42 -37.17
CA ILE A 174 8.17 7.64 -37.86
C ILE A 174 8.75 8.69 -36.90
N LEU A 175 8.40 8.66 -35.61
CA LEU A 175 8.93 9.62 -34.63
C LEU A 175 10.37 9.28 -34.23
N PHE A 176 10.71 7.99 -34.10
CA PHE A 176 12.04 7.53 -33.70
C PHE A 176 13.03 7.48 -34.85
N GLU A 177 12.61 7.15 -36.08
CA GLU A 177 13.51 7.10 -37.25
C GLU A 177 13.95 8.48 -37.76
N LYS A 178 13.21 9.56 -37.44
CA LYS A 178 13.51 10.92 -37.94
C LYS A 178 14.71 11.59 -37.26
N GLN A 179 15.22 11.03 -36.17
CA GLN A 179 16.44 11.46 -35.52
C GLN A 179 17.38 10.26 -35.51
N SER A 180 18.64 10.42 -35.93
CA SER A 180 19.65 9.35 -35.98
C SER A 180 20.11 8.88 -34.58
N ILE A 181 19.18 8.68 -33.66
CA ILE A 181 19.40 8.31 -32.26
C ILE A 181 19.19 6.81 -32.15
N ASP A 182 20.16 6.13 -31.55
CA ASP A 182 20.09 4.69 -31.29
C ASP A 182 18.92 4.39 -30.34
N VAL A 183 18.00 3.51 -30.76
CA VAL A 183 16.86 3.09 -29.94
C VAL A 183 17.32 2.46 -28.62
N ASP A 184 18.51 1.84 -28.59
CA ASP A 184 19.10 1.30 -27.38
C ASP A 184 19.54 2.40 -26.40
N ASP A 185 19.98 3.57 -26.89
CA ASP A 185 20.32 4.73 -26.06
C ASP A 185 19.06 5.38 -25.44
N ILE A 186 17.99 5.54 -26.25
CA ILE A 186 16.70 6.08 -25.76
C ILE A 186 16.10 5.20 -24.66
N ARG A 187 16.13 3.87 -24.84
CA ARG A 187 15.67 2.93 -23.81
C ARG A 187 16.55 2.99 -22.56
N GLY A 188 17.86 3.12 -22.72
CA GLY A 188 18.79 3.30 -21.61
C GLY A 188 18.46 4.53 -20.77
N GLN A 189 18.18 5.66 -21.42
CA GLN A 189 17.78 6.91 -20.76
C GLN A 189 16.43 6.77 -20.05
N ALA A 190 15.43 6.19 -20.71
CA ALA A 190 14.11 5.95 -20.11
C ALA A 190 14.21 5.04 -18.86
N LEU A 191 15.08 4.02 -18.87
CA LEU A 191 15.32 3.16 -17.72
C LEU A 191 16.02 3.89 -16.57
N LEU A 192 16.95 4.79 -16.86
CA LEU A 192 17.60 5.61 -15.85
C LEU A 192 16.62 6.57 -15.19
N GLU A 193 15.74 7.20 -15.97
CA GLU A 193 14.66 8.06 -15.45
C GLU A 193 13.67 7.26 -14.61
N LEU A 194 13.22 6.10 -15.09
CA LEU A 194 12.34 5.18 -14.36
C LEU A 194 12.94 4.73 -13.03
N SER A 195 14.23 4.38 -13.01
CA SER A 195 14.93 3.99 -11.80
C SER A 195 14.96 5.10 -10.77
N LYS A 196 15.23 6.35 -11.17
CA LYS A 196 15.20 7.50 -10.26
C LYS A 196 13.78 7.82 -9.78
N HIS A 197 12.80 7.77 -10.68
CA HIS A 197 11.40 8.00 -10.35
C HIS A 197 10.92 7.04 -9.26
N SER A 198 11.05 5.75 -9.50
CA SER A 198 10.59 4.73 -8.56
C SER A 198 11.39 4.67 -7.26
N GLU A 199 12.64 5.17 -7.25
CA GLU A 199 13.35 5.44 -5.99
C GLU A 199 12.68 6.56 -5.19
N GLU A 200 12.35 7.69 -5.84
CA GLU A 200 11.62 8.78 -5.18
C GLU A 200 10.24 8.31 -4.69
N GLU A 201 9.52 7.48 -5.47
CA GLU A 201 8.24 6.89 -5.05
C GLU A 201 8.41 6.03 -3.78
N ILE A 202 9.41 5.17 -3.68
CA ILE A 202 9.58 4.37 -2.44
C ILE A 202 9.99 5.24 -1.25
N ILE A 203 10.84 6.25 -1.45
CA ILE A 203 11.25 7.16 -0.39
C ILE A 203 10.05 7.96 0.15
N THR A 204 9.23 8.54 -0.74
CA THR A 204 8.05 9.29 -0.29
C THR A 204 7.00 8.36 0.32
N LEU A 205 6.89 7.11 -0.15
CA LEU A 205 5.97 6.13 0.43
C LEU A 205 6.34 5.80 1.88
N ILE A 206 7.62 5.59 2.17
CA ILE A 206 8.11 5.37 3.55
C ILE A 206 7.80 6.61 4.41
N ALA A 207 8.11 7.82 3.92
CA ALA A 207 7.85 9.03 4.67
C ALA A 207 6.36 9.27 4.96
N LEU A 208 5.48 8.95 4.00
CA LEU A 208 4.03 8.99 4.19
C LEU A 208 3.55 7.96 5.21
N TYR A 209 4.11 6.75 5.19
CA TYR A 209 3.86 5.74 6.21
C TYR A 209 4.29 6.25 7.59
N ASP A 210 5.47 6.87 7.72
CA ASP A 210 5.95 7.41 8.99
C ASP A 210 5.04 8.53 9.52
N VAL A 211 4.51 9.39 8.65
CA VAL A 211 3.50 10.41 9.04
C VAL A 211 2.27 9.74 9.64
N LEU A 212 1.74 8.71 8.98
CA LEU A 212 0.58 7.97 9.48
C LEU A 212 0.88 7.21 10.77
N ASP A 213 2.00 6.50 10.83
CA ASP A 213 2.38 5.68 11.98
C ASP A 213 2.58 6.55 13.22
N ASN A 214 3.26 7.70 13.10
CA ASN A 214 3.43 8.64 14.19
C ASN A 214 2.08 9.21 14.69
N PHE A 215 1.19 9.57 13.76
CA PHE A 215 -0.16 10.05 14.11
C PHE A 215 -0.98 8.96 14.82
N LYS A 216 -0.96 7.72 14.32
CA LYS A 216 -1.71 6.62 14.94
C LYS A 216 -1.13 6.28 16.32
N CYS A 217 0.19 6.23 16.46
CA CYS A 217 0.87 5.97 17.72
C CYS A 217 0.59 7.04 18.78
N SER A 218 0.46 8.32 18.40
CA SER A 218 0.11 9.39 19.34
C SER A 218 -1.30 9.26 19.93
N HIS A 219 -2.14 8.40 19.34
CA HIS A 219 -3.49 8.07 19.81
C HIS A 219 -3.58 6.64 20.35
N SER A 220 -2.45 6.03 20.71
CA SER A 220 -2.43 4.68 21.27
C SER A 220 -3.21 4.59 22.59
N LEU A 221 -3.87 3.45 22.80
CA LEU A 221 -4.67 3.17 23.98
C LEU A 221 -3.98 2.12 24.86
N GLU A 222 -3.66 2.47 26.10
CA GLU A 222 -3.15 1.52 27.08
C GLU A 222 -4.28 0.66 27.67
N ILE A 223 -4.20 -0.64 27.43
CA ILE A 223 -5.20 -1.62 27.92
C ILE A 223 -4.75 -2.22 29.24
N LYS A 224 -3.46 -2.57 29.32
CA LYS A 224 -2.75 -3.13 30.48
C LYS A 224 -1.37 -2.49 30.53
N LYS A 225 -0.72 -2.56 31.69
CA LYS A 225 0.65 -2.09 31.88
C LYS A 225 1.56 -2.64 30.76
N ASN A 226 2.07 -1.75 29.91
CA ASN A 226 2.92 -2.06 28.75
C ASN A 226 2.23 -2.83 27.60
N THR A 227 0.92 -2.66 27.41
CA THR A 227 0.19 -3.18 26.24
C THR A 227 -0.67 -2.08 25.64
N HIS A 228 -0.28 -1.63 24.46
CA HIS A 228 -0.94 -0.54 23.74
C HIS A 228 -1.63 -1.08 22.49
N LEU A 229 -2.85 -0.59 22.24
CA LEU A 229 -3.52 -0.75 20.97
C LEU A 229 -3.43 0.54 20.17
N ILE A 230 -3.08 0.40 18.90
CA ILE A 230 -3.04 1.47 17.92
C ILE A 230 -4.13 1.17 16.90
N LEU A 231 -5.08 2.08 16.70
CA LEU A 231 -6.08 1.94 15.65
C LEU A 231 -5.40 2.11 14.29
N ASP A 232 -5.30 1.03 13.53
CA ASP A 232 -4.73 1.05 12.19
C ASP A 232 -5.77 1.50 11.16
N GLU A 233 -6.95 0.89 11.20
CA GLU A 233 -8.01 1.08 10.21
C GLU A 233 -9.39 0.90 10.84
N TYR A 234 -10.40 1.48 10.22
CA TYR A 234 -11.79 1.12 10.49
C TYR A 234 -12.61 1.13 9.20
N ASP A 235 -13.61 0.26 9.12
CA ASP A 235 -14.52 0.16 7.98
C ASP A 235 -15.98 -0.04 8.42
N LEU A 236 -16.90 0.42 7.59
CA LEU A 236 -18.34 0.35 7.80
C LEU A 236 -19.00 -0.41 6.65
N ILE A 237 -19.24 -1.70 6.90
CA ILE A 237 -19.79 -2.63 5.91
C ILE A 237 -21.22 -2.98 6.31
N GLY A 238 -22.19 -2.34 5.67
CA GLY A 238 -23.61 -2.52 5.98
C GLY A 238 -23.95 -2.00 7.39
N ASP A 239 -24.29 -2.93 8.28
CA ASP A 239 -24.61 -2.74 9.70
C ASP A 239 -23.45 -3.17 10.62
N ARG A 240 -22.24 -3.34 10.09
CA ARG A 240 -21.05 -3.71 10.85
C ARG A 240 -20.02 -2.59 10.83
N LEU A 241 -19.52 -2.22 12.00
CA LEU A 241 -18.31 -1.45 12.18
C LEU A 241 -17.17 -2.41 12.50
N GLN A 242 -16.15 -2.42 11.65
CA GLN A 242 -14.90 -3.13 11.91
C GLN A 242 -13.83 -2.13 12.35
N LEU A 243 -13.23 -2.34 13.53
CA LEU A 243 -12.09 -1.59 14.03
C LEU A 243 -10.88 -2.53 14.04
N VAL A 244 -9.81 -2.16 13.36
CA VAL A 244 -8.58 -2.94 13.26
C VAL A 244 -7.51 -2.25 14.07
N PHE A 245 -7.04 -2.94 15.11
CA PHE A 245 -5.97 -2.48 15.97
C PHE A 245 -4.70 -3.29 15.74
N ARG A 246 -3.56 -2.61 15.86
CA ARG A 246 -2.25 -3.22 16.03
C ARG A 246 -1.85 -3.16 17.50
N ALA A 247 -1.49 -4.30 18.05
CA ALA A 247 -0.91 -4.44 19.38
C ALA A 247 0.62 -4.44 19.30
N ASP A 248 1.26 -3.98 20.36
CA ASP A 248 2.71 -4.09 20.57
C ASP A 248 3.18 -5.55 20.86
N SER A 249 2.23 -6.45 21.12
CA SER A 249 2.47 -7.85 21.46
C SER A 249 1.93 -8.83 20.41
N TYR A 250 2.57 -10.00 20.30
CA TYR A 250 2.18 -11.06 19.39
C TYR A 250 1.28 -12.07 20.11
N HIS A 251 0.13 -12.38 19.51
CA HIS A 251 -0.88 -13.27 20.07
C HIS A 251 -1.14 -14.48 19.18
N LYS A 252 -1.51 -15.60 19.81
CA LYS A 252 -2.07 -16.75 19.10
C LYS A 252 -3.42 -16.38 18.52
N LYS A 253 -3.79 -17.03 17.41
CA LYS A 253 -5.11 -16.85 16.79
C LYS A 253 -6.21 -17.21 17.78
N ALA A 254 -7.16 -16.30 17.98
CA ALA A 254 -8.33 -16.49 18.84
C ALA A 254 -9.51 -15.71 18.28
N VAL A 255 -10.73 -16.19 18.55
CA VAL A 255 -11.98 -15.49 18.22
C VAL A 255 -12.90 -15.57 19.43
N TYR A 256 -13.44 -14.42 19.84
CA TYR A 256 -14.36 -14.29 20.97
C TYR A 256 -15.68 -13.71 20.47
N TYR A 257 -16.79 -14.19 21.03
CA TYR A 257 -18.14 -13.72 20.72
C TYR A 257 -18.79 -13.22 22.01
N ASN A 258 -19.35 -12.01 21.95
CA ASN A 258 -20.05 -11.39 23.05
C ASN A 258 -21.57 -11.61 22.95
N ALA A 259 -22.27 -11.34 24.06
CA ALA A 259 -23.73 -11.50 24.14
C ALA A 259 -24.50 -10.55 23.21
N ASP A 260 -23.92 -9.39 22.90
CA ASP A 260 -24.41 -8.40 21.94
C ASP A 260 -24.05 -8.73 20.47
N PHE A 261 -23.60 -9.97 20.22
CA PHE A 261 -23.10 -10.47 18.93
C PHE A 261 -21.82 -9.83 18.41
N SER A 262 -21.18 -8.90 19.16
CA SER A 262 -19.88 -8.39 18.74
C SER A 262 -18.81 -9.49 18.75
N GLU A 263 -17.86 -9.38 17.83
CA GLU A 263 -16.78 -10.34 17.65
C GLU A 263 -15.42 -9.66 17.87
N ILE A 264 -14.54 -10.33 18.62
CA ILE A 264 -13.13 -9.95 18.72
C ILE A 264 -12.30 -11.06 18.08
N SER A 265 -11.65 -10.73 16.97
CA SER A 265 -10.78 -11.62 16.22
C SER A 265 -9.32 -11.20 16.42
N ILE A 266 -8.48 -12.12 16.93
CA ILE A 266 -7.05 -11.88 17.18
C ILE A 266 -6.23 -12.72 16.21
N TYR A 267 -5.28 -12.09 15.52
CA TYR A 267 -4.34 -12.77 14.63
C TYR A 267 -2.98 -12.07 14.62
N LYS A 268 -1.92 -12.77 15.07
CA LYS A 268 -0.58 -12.20 15.23
C LYS A 268 -0.64 -10.98 16.16
N ASN A 269 -0.24 -9.81 15.69
CA ASN A 269 -0.33 -8.52 16.39
C ASN A 269 -1.58 -7.71 16.00
N ARG A 270 -2.53 -8.29 15.25
CA ARG A 270 -3.78 -7.61 14.90
C ARG A 270 -4.93 -8.08 15.78
N ILE A 271 -5.73 -7.11 16.21
CA ILE A 271 -6.96 -7.31 16.96
C ILE A 271 -8.07 -6.60 16.21
N ILE A 272 -9.08 -7.36 15.79
CA ILE A 272 -10.18 -6.88 14.97
C ILE A 272 -11.45 -6.93 15.82
N PHE A 273 -12.05 -5.78 16.07
CA PHE A 273 -13.36 -5.68 16.69
C PHE A 273 -14.41 -5.53 15.59
N THR A 274 -15.38 -6.42 15.58
CA THR A 274 -16.55 -6.32 14.71
C THR A 274 -17.76 -6.03 15.58
N LEU A 275 -18.30 -4.82 15.45
CA LEU A 275 -19.44 -4.32 16.21
C LEU A 275 -20.67 -4.25 15.29
N TYR A 276 -21.83 -4.65 15.80
CA TYR A 276 -23.11 -4.47 15.11
C TYR A 276 -23.72 -3.13 15.48
N ILE A 277 -24.13 -2.39 14.46
CA ILE A 277 -24.47 -0.98 14.57
C ILE A 277 -25.74 -0.64 13.79
N LYS A 278 -26.52 0.32 14.30
CA LYS A 278 -27.61 0.96 13.56
C LYS A 278 -27.19 2.36 13.16
N LYS A 279 -27.27 2.68 11.86
CA LYS A 279 -27.00 4.04 11.39
C LYS A 279 -28.09 4.97 11.92
N ILE A 280 -27.68 6.06 12.56
CA ILE A 280 -28.58 7.13 12.98
C ILE A 280 -28.32 8.29 12.02
N SER A 281 -29.25 8.51 11.09
CA SER A 281 -29.21 9.66 10.19
C SER A 281 -29.73 10.90 10.92
N ALA A 282 -28.96 11.39 11.87
CA ALA A 282 -29.13 12.72 12.41
C ALA A 282 -27.77 13.41 12.23
N TYR A 283 -27.75 14.55 11.54
CA TYR A 283 -26.59 15.41 11.30
C TYR A 283 -25.64 15.02 10.14
N ASP A 284 -24.79 15.97 9.75
CA ASP A 284 -23.74 15.84 8.71
C ASP A 284 -22.59 14.89 9.12
N CYS A 285 -22.66 14.31 10.32
CA CYS A 285 -21.70 13.36 10.87
C CYS A 285 -22.30 11.95 10.89
N LEU A 286 -21.44 10.94 10.71
CA LEU A 286 -21.88 9.55 10.76
C LEU A 286 -22.03 9.11 12.21
N SER A 287 -23.24 9.29 12.73
CA SER A 287 -23.65 8.76 14.02
C SER A 287 -24.16 7.34 13.88
N ILE A 288 -23.67 6.44 14.73
CA ILE A 288 -24.13 5.06 14.80
C ILE A 288 -24.59 4.76 16.22
N ALA A 289 -25.57 3.88 16.38
CA ALA A 289 -25.92 3.28 17.66
C ALA A 289 -25.27 1.91 17.74
N TYR A 290 -24.42 1.73 18.74
CA TYR A 290 -23.85 0.45 19.11
C TYR A 290 -24.76 -0.26 20.10
N GLU A 291 -25.13 -1.50 19.81
CA GLU A 291 -25.97 -2.33 20.67
C GLU A 291 -25.13 -2.95 21.79
N THR A 292 -25.64 -2.91 23.02
CA THR A 292 -25.06 -3.56 24.20
C THR A 292 -26.16 -4.30 24.96
N ASP A 293 -25.77 -5.18 25.89
CA ASP A 293 -26.71 -5.90 26.76
C ASP A 293 -27.61 -4.97 27.60
N CYS A 294 -27.22 -3.70 27.78
CA CYS A 294 -27.94 -2.70 28.56
C CYS A 294 -28.64 -1.62 27.72
N GLY A 295 -28.68 -1.75 26.39
CA GLY A 295 -29.28 -0.79 25.47
C GLY A 295 -28.31 -0.25 24.41
N TYR A 296 -28.62 0.90 23.80
CA TYR A 296 -27.82 1.48 22.72
C TYR A 296 -26.91 2.61 23.19
N ILE A 297 -25.68 2.62 22.69
CA ILE A 297 -24.70 3.69 22.93
C ILE A 297 -24.48 4.43 21.61
N PRO A 298 -24.73 5.75 21.55
CA PRO A 298 -24.38 6.53 20.37
C PRO A 298 -22.86 6.60 20.27
N LEU A 299 -22.31 6.11 19.16
CA LEU A 299 -20.94 6.35 18.76
C LEU A 299 -20.96 7.30 17.58
N ILE A 300 -20.22 8.38 17.70
CA ILE A 300 -20.00 9.28 16.58
C ILE A 300 -18.72 8.79 15.92
N ILE A 301 -18.86 8.19 14.74
CA ILE A 301 -17.73 7.90 13.86
C ILE A 301 -17.53 9.15 13.02
N ASP A 302 -17.19 10.23 13.72
CA ASP A 302 -16.64 11.42 13.09
C ASP A 302 -15.24 11.63 13.63
N ASN A 303 -14.36 11.99 12.71
CA ASN A 303 -12.91 12.07 12.84
C ASN A 303 -12.43 13.23 13.74
N GLU A 304 -13.22 13.64 14.73
CA GLU A 304 -12.78 14.52 15.81
C GLU A 304 -12.85 13.82 17.17
N ILE A 305 -13.76 12.85 17.34
CA ILE A 305 -14.00 12.16 18.61
C ILE A 305 -13.96 10.63 18.48
N ILE A 306 -13.59 10.10 17.31
CA ILE A 306 -13.54 8.64 17.08
C ILE A 306 -12.59 7.95 18.06
N PHE A 307 -11.41 8.54 18.35
CA PHE A 307 -10.47 7.96 19.32
C PHE A 307 -11.05 7.95 20.74
N GLU A 308 -11.80 8.99 21.15
CA GLU A 308 -12.45 9.02 22.46
C GLU A 308 -13.54 7.94 22.57
N ASN A 309 -14.37 7.81 21.54
CA ASN A 309 -15.42 6.80 21.46
C ASN A 309 -14.83 5.38 21.46
N ILE A 310 -13.75 5.17 20.72
CA ILE A 310 -13.03 3.89 20.69
C ILE A 310 -12.41 3.58 22.05
N ASN A 311 -11.79 4.56 22.72
CA ASN A 311 -11.24 4.35 24.06
C ASN A 311 -12.31 3.91 25.05
N TYR A 312 -13.50 4.53 24.99
CA TYR A 312 -14.64 4.12 25.79
C TYR A 312 -15.11 2.70 25.46
N LEU A 313 -15.25 2.34 24.17
CA LEU A 313 -15.65 0.99 23.76
C LEU A 313 -14.66 -0.07 24.24
N ILE A 314 -13.37 0.13 23.96
CA ILE A 314 -12.33 -0.83 24.33
C ILE A 314 -12.21 -0.96 25.85
N SER A 315 -12.50 0.10 26.61
CA SER A 315 -12.54 0.02 28.08
C SER A 315 -13.53 -1.03 28.60
N LYS A 316 -14.59 -1.35 27.84
CA LYS A 316 -15.57 -2.40 28.19
C LYS A 316 -15.09 -3.81 27.84
N TYR A 317 -14.14 -3.92 26.92
CA TYR A 317 -13.62 -5.19 26.42
C TYR A 317 -12.25 -5.55 26.99
N LYS A 318 -11.74 -4.78 27.96
CA LYS A 318 -10.39 -4.98 28.53
C LYS A 318 -10.17 -6.41 29.01
N ASP A 319 -11.16 -7.04 29.63
CA ASP A 319 -11.02 -8.38 30.20
C ASP A 319 -10.74 -9.48 29.16
N TYR A 320 -11.11 -9.26 27.89
CA TYR A 320 -10.82 -10.20 26.79
C TYR A 320 -9.43 -10.02 26.17
N LEU A 321 -8.78 -8.89 26.46
CA LEU A 321 -7.54 -8.45 25.84
C LEU A 321 -6.32 -8.65 26.76
N VAL A 322 -6.53 -9.24 27.95
CA VAL A 322 -5.58 -9.30 29.09
C VAL A 322 -4.94 -10.65 29.29
#